data_AF-A0A2G5NQH2-F1
#
_entry.id   AF-A0A2G5NQH2-F1
#
_cell.length_a   1.000
_cell.length_b   1.000
_cell.length_c   1.000
_cell.angle_alpha   90.00
_cell.angle_beta   90.00
_cell.angle_gamma   90.00
#
_symmetry.space_group_name_H-M   'P 1'
#
loop_
_entity.id
_entity.type
_entity.pdbx_description
1 polymer ?
#
loop_
_entity_poly.entity_id
_entity_poly.type
_entity_poly.pdbx_seq_one_letter_code
_entity_poly.pdbx_strand_id
1 'polypeptide(L)'
;MEKTYSKQEIVNQAKELAKMIAETEEVDFFKRAELQINENLKVQETIAKIKSLQKEAVNLQHYQKTEGLKAVEDQIDALQDELDEIPLVREFKQTQTDV
;
A
#
# COMPACT_ATOMS: atom_id res chain seq x y z
N MET A 1 -28.83 23.06 28.90
CA MET A 1 -27.96 21.90 29.19
C MET A 1 -27.16 21.62 27.94
N GLU A 2 -25.83 21.65 28.01
CA GLU A 2 -24.99 21.21 26.90
C GLU A 2 -25.27 19.73 26.63
N LYS A 3 -25.50 19.41 25.36
CA LYS A 3 -25.76 18.05 24.92
C LYS A 3 -24.41 17.33 24.84
N THR A 4 -24.15 16.41 25.76
CA THR A 4 -22.93 15.59 25.74
C THR A 4 -23.17 14.33 24.92
N TYR A 5 -22.23 13.98 24.04
CA TYR A 5 -22.31 12.77 23.22
C TYR A 5 -21.77 11.55 23.95
N SER A 6 -22.44 10.41 23.80
CA SER A 6 -21.93 9.10 24.18
C SER A 6 -20.88 8.60 23.19
N LYS A 7 -20.02 7.68 23.64
CA LYS A 7 -19.03 7.03 22.76
C LYS A 7 -19.69 6.34 21.56
N GLN A 8 -20.86 5.74 21.76
CA GLN A 8 -21.60 5.06 20.70
C GLN A 8 -22.08 6.04 19.62
N GLU A 9 -22.58 7.21 20.02
CA GLU A 9 -23.01 8.26 19.09
C GLU A 9 -21.82 8.78 18.26
N ILE A 10 -20.66 8.98 18.90
CA ILE A 10 -19.43 9.39 18.20
C ILE A 10 -19.00 8.34 17.17
N VAL A 11 -18.98 7.06 17.56
CA VAL A 11 -18.62 5.96 16.64
C VAL A 11 -19.61 5.85 15.48
N ASN A 12 -20.91 6.00 15.74
CA ASN A 12 -21.91 5.96 14.68
C ASN A 12 -21.73 7.12 13.70
N GLN A 13 -21.49 8.34 14.19
CA GLN A 13 -21.22 9.49 13.33
C GLN A 13 -19.92 9.32 12.53
N ALA A 14 -18.87 8.77 13.14
CA ALA A 14 -17.63 8.46 12.43
C ALA A 14 -17.83 7.43 11.31
N LYS A 15 -18.70 6.43 11.51
CA LYS A 15 -19.05 5.45 10.46
C LYS A 15 -19.82 6.08 9.31
N GLU A 16 -20.79 6.95 9.61
CA GLU A 16 -21.51 7.69 8.57
C GLU A 16 -20.55 8.61 7.79
N LEU A 17 -19.62 9.28 8.48
CA LEU A 17 -18.57 10.07 7.84
C LEU A 17 -17.67 9.21 6.94
N ALA A 18 -17.22 8.06 7.44
CA ALA A 18 -16.41 7.13 6.65
C ALA A 18 -17.16 6.63 5.40
N LYS A 19 -18.47 6.41 5.51
CA LYS A 19 -19.32 6.05 4.36
C LYS A 19 -19.36 7.17 3.32
N MET A 20 -19.59 8.42 3.76
CA MET A 20 -19.58 9.57 2.84
C MET A 20 -18.22 9.74 2.16
N ILE A 21 -17.11 9.56 2.89
CA ILE A 21 -15.76 9.59 2.31
C ILE A 21 -15.60 8.46 1.28
N ALA A 22 -16.09 7.25 1.58
CA ALA A 22 -15.97 6.11 0.68
C ALA A 22 -16.77 6.21 -0.63
N GLU A 23 -17.71 7.16 -0.70
CA GLU A 23 -18.55 7.50 -1.85
C GLU A 23 -18.03 8.70 -2.65
N THR A 24 -16.87 9.27 -2.27
CA THR A 24 -16.20 10.33 -3.01
C THR A 24 -15.59 9.84 -4.33
N GLU A 25 -15.38 10.76 -5.27
CA GLU A 25 -14.79 10.46 -6.58
C GLU A 25 -13.34 9.96 -6.43
N GLU A 26 -12.60 10.51 -5.48
CA GLU A 26 -11.23 10.15 -5.14
C GLU A 26 -11.15 8.69 -4.70
N VAL A 27 -12.06 8.25 -3.82
CA VAL A 27 -12.10 6.85 -3.37
C VAL A 27 -12.56 5.91 -4.48
N ASP A 28 -13.47 6.32 -5.36
CA ASP A 28 -13.86 5.52 -6.51
C ASP A 28 -12.71 5.35 -7.52
N PHE A 29 -11.94 6.41 -7.78
CA PHE A 29 -10.76 6.36 -8.61
C PHE A 29 -9.66 5.48 -7.99
N PHE A 30 -9.44 5.59 -6.67
CA PHE A 30 -8.53 4.71 -5.93
C PHE A 30 -8.89 3.23 -6.10
N LYS A 31 -10.16 2.86 -5.91
CA LYS A 31 -10.64 1.46 -6.06
C LYS A 31 -10.43 0.93 -7.48
N ARG A 32 -10.65 1.76 -8.50
CA ARG A 32 -10.43 1.38 -9.91
C ARG A 32 -8.95 1.14 -10.21
N ALA A 33 -8.08 2.04 -9.76
CA ALA A 33 -6.63 1.88 -9.91
C ALA A 33 -6.12 0.64 -9.14
N GLU A 34 -6.63 0.39 -7.94
CA GLU A 34 -6.32 -0.80 -7.14
C GLU A 34 -6.67 -2.10 -7.89
N LEU A 35 -7.87 -2.17 -8.47
CA LEU A 35 -8.31 -3.34 -9.23
C LEU A 35 -7.38 -3.63 -10.41
N GLN A 36 -7.03 -2.59 -11.18
CA GLN A 36 -6.14 -2.73 -12.32
C GLN A 36 -4.76 -3.24 -11.91
N ILE A 37 -4.22 -2.77 -10.78
CA ILE A 37 -2.95 -3.26 -10.22
C ILE A 37 -3.03 -4.73 -9.81
N ASN A 38 -4.14 -5.12 -9.20
CA ASN A 38 -4.35 -6.49 -8.75
C ASN A 38 -4.45 -7.47 -9.92
N GLU A 39 -4.96 -7.03 -11.07
CA GLU A 39 -5.06 -7.83 -12.29
C GLU A 39 -3.79 -7.82 -13.14
N ASN A 40 -2.86 -6.90 -12.89
CA ASN A 40 -1.62 -6.79 -13.66
C ASN A 40 -0.60 -7.87 -13.26
N LEU A 41 -0.43 -8.88 -14.12
CA LEU A 41 0.47 -10.01 -13.86
C LEU A 41 1.92 -9.57 -13.56
N LYS A 42 2.47 -8.63 -14.32
CA LYS A 42 3.84 -8.14 -14.12
C LYS A 42 4.00 -7.52 -12.73
N VAL A 43 3.06 -6.67 -12.33
CA VAL A 43 3.05 -6.04 -11.00
C VAL A 43 2.98 -7.11 -9.90
N GLN A 44 2.07 -8.08 -10.03
CA GLN A 44 1.92 -9.15 -9.04
C GLN A 44 3.17 -10.01 -8.91
N GLU A 45 3.81 -10.37 -10.02
CA GLU A 45 5.07 -11.13 -10.04
C GLU A 45 6.22 -10.36 -9.37
N THR A 46 6.37 -9.07 -9.69
CA THR A 46 7.39 -8.20 -9.07
C THR A 46 7.15 -8.06 -7.56
N ILE A 47 5.90 -7.84 -7.13
CA ILE A 47 5.53 -7.75 -5.70
C ILE A 47 5.83 -9.08 -4.98
N ALA A 48 5.52 -10.22 -5.60
CA ALA A 48 5.80 -11.53 -5.02
C ALA A 48 7.32 -11.74 -4.83
N LYS A 49 8.13 -11.33 -5.81
CA LYS A 49 9.59 -11.38 -5.72
C LYS A 49 10.13 -10.48 -4.61
N ILE A 50 9.65 -9.24 -4.51
CA ILE A 50 10.01 -8.30 -3.43
C ILE A 50 9.71 -8.92 -2.06
N LYS A 51 8.50 -9.47 -1.86
CA LYS A 51 8.12 -10.11 -0.59
C LYS A 51 9.03 -11.29 -0.22
N SER A 52 9.45 -12.10 -1.19
CA SER A 52 10.40 -13.18 -0.95
C SER A 52 11.76 -12.65 -0.50
N LEU A 53 12.27 -11.60 -1.17
CA LEU A 53 13.54 -10.98 -0.83
C LEU A 53 13.50 -10.31 0.55
N GLN A 54 12.39 -9.65 0.91
CA GLN A 54 12.21 -9.07 2.25
C GLN A 54 12.27 -10.15 3.34
N LYS A 55 11.69 -11.34 3.10
CA LYS A 55 11.79 -12.46 4.03
C LYS A 55 13.23 -12.97 4.15
N GLU A 56 13.96 -13.01 3.05
CA GLU A 56 15.38 -13.33 3.05
C GLU A 56 16.21 -12.29 3.81
N ALA A 57 15.95 -10.99 3.60
CA ALA A 57 16.58 -9.89 4.31
C ALA A 57 16.40 -10.01 5.82
N VAL A 58 15.16 -10.29 6.29
CA VAL A 58 14.88 -10.52 7.73
C VAL A 58 15.72 -11.68 8.28
N ASN A 59 15.88 -12.76 7.51
CA ASN A 59 16.74 -13.89 7.89
C ASN A 59 18.22 -13.49 7.95
N LEU A 60 18.73 -12.78 6.93
CA LEU A 60 20.11 -12.31 6.88
C LEU A 60 20.44 -11.34 8.01
N GLN A 61 19.51 -10.43 8.31
CA GLN A 61 19.60 -9.51 9.44
C GLN A 61 19.65 -10.26 10.78
N HIS A 62 18.80 -11.28 10.97
CA HIS A 62 18.80 -12.11 12.18
C HIS A 62 20.17 -12.76 12.43
N TYR A 63 20.83 -13.23 11.37
CA TYR A 63 22.17 -13.84 11.44
C TYR A 63 23.32 -12.85 11.27
N GLN A 64 23.06 -11.53 11.25
CA GLN A 64 24.07 -10.48 11.12
C GLN A 64 24.95 -10.61 9.85
N LYS A 65 24.41 -11.16 8.77
CA LYS A 65 25.10 -11.32 7.49
C LYS A 65 25.02 -10.03 6.66
N THR A 66 25.81 -9.04 7.05
CA THR A 66 25.73 -7.66 6.53
C THR A 66 25.95 -7.53 5.02
N GLU A 67 26.92 -8.24 4.44
CA GLU A 67 27.17 -8.18 2.99
C GLU A 67 26.03 -8.79 2.18
N GLY A 68 25.51 -9.94 2.61
CA GLY A 68 24.36 -10.59 1.97
C GLY A 68 23.09 -9.76 2.12
N LEU A 69 22.87 -9.15 3.29
CA LEU A 69 21.74 -8.27 3.54
C LEU A 69 21.74 -7.09 2.56
N LYS A 70 22.88 -6.41 2.41
CA LYS A 70 23.03 -5.31 1.47
C LYS A 70 22.72 -5.73 0.03
N ALA A 71 23.23 -6.88 -0.40
CA ALA A 71 22.97 -7.36 -1.76
C ALA A 71 21.49 -7.70 -2.01
N VAL A 72 20.75 -8.12 -0.98
CA VAL A 72 19.30 -8.35 -1.07
C VAL A 72 18.53 -7.02 -1.05
N GLU A 73 18.95 -6.06 -0.24
CA GLU A 73 18.39 -4.69 -0.22
C GLU A 73 18.56 -4.01 -1.58
N ASP A 74 19.75 -4.06 -2.17
CA ASP A 74 20.01 -3.50 -3.52
C ASP A 74 19.10 -4.14 -4.59
N GLN A 75 18.78 -5.43 -4.47
CA GLN A 75 17.84 -6.11 -5.38
C GLN A 75 16.40 -5.70 -5.15
N ILE A 76 16.00 -5.46 -3.90
CA ILE A 76 14.67 -4.96 -3.55
C ILE A 76 14.51 -3.56 -4.14
N ASP A 77 15.49 -2.69 -3.97
CA ASP A 77 15.47 -1.31 -4.48
C ASP A 77 15.33 -1.30 -6.01
N ALA A 78 16.13 -2.12 -6.71
CA ALA A 78 16.02 -2.24 -8.17
C ALA A 78 14.64 -2.72 -8.65
N LEU A 79 13.99 -3.63 -7.91
CA LEU A 79 12.63 -4.10 -8.23
C LEU A 79 11.57 -3.06 -7.91
N GLN A 80 11.77 -2.24 -6.88
CA GLN A 80 10.88 -1.12 -6.56
C GLN A 80 10.97 -0.04 -7.65
N ASP A 81 12.18 0.28 -8.12
CA ASP A 81 12.38 1.20 -9.24
C ASP A 81 11.69 0.67 -10.51
N GLU A 82 11.82 -0.62 -10.81
CA GLU A 82 11.11 -1.23 -11.95
C GLU A 82 9.59 -1.14 -11.78
N LEU A 83 9.08 -1.34 -10.56
CA LEU A 83 7.65 -1.24 -10.27
C LEU A 83 7.15 0.20 -10.47
N ASP A 84 7.95 1.18 -10.06
CA ASP A 84 7.64 2.61 -10.15
C ASP A 84 7.67 3.15 -11.57
N GLU A 85 8.36 2.48 -12.50
CA GLU A 85 8.30 2.79 -13.93
C GLU A 85 7.00 2.37 -14.59
N ILE A 86 6.20 1.49 -13.97
CA ILE A 86 4.93 1.05 -14.54
C ILE A 86 3.90 2.18 -14.44
N PRO A 87 3.32 2.67 -15.55
CA PRO A 87 2.39 3.81 -15.53
C PRO A 87 1.22 3.61 -14.58
N LEU A 88 0.69 2.39 -14.53
CA LEU A 88 -0.40 2.00 -13.64
C LEU A 88 -0.04 2.13 -12.15
N VAL A 89 1.21 1.81 -11.79
CA VAL A 89 1.70 1.95 -10.41
C VAL A 89 1.82 3.42 -10.04
N ARG A 90 2.31 4.27 -10.96
CA ARG A 90 2.37 5.72 -10.76
C ARG A 90 0.98 6.31 -10.54
N GLU A 91 0.02 5.92 -11.36
CA GLU A 91 -1.38 6.35 -11.24
C GLU A 91 -1.95 5.97 -9.87
N PHE A 92 -1.76 4.73 -9.44
CA PHE A 92 -2.21 4.29 -8.11
C PHE A 92 -1.50 4.99 -6.94
N LYS A 93 -0.21 5.31 -7.06
CA LYS A 93 0.50 6.11 -6.04
C LYS A 93 -0.08 7.52 -5.94
N GLN A 94 -0.49 8.10 -7.07
CA GLN A 94 -1.18 9.39 -7.07
C GLN A 94 -2.52 9.28 -6.34
N THR A 95 -3.32 8.25 -6.63
CA THR A 95 -4.63 8.07 -5.98
C THR A 95 -4.53 7.91 -4.45
N GLN A 96 -3.44 7.31 -3.94
CA GLN A 96 -3.18 7.22 -2.50
C GLN A 96 -2.92 8.56 -1.83
N THR A 97 -2.44 9.55 -2.57
CA THR A 97 -2.19 10.89 -2.03
C THR A 97 -3.45 11.74 -2.06
N ASP A 98 -4.37 11.44 -2.98
CA ASP A 98 -5.60 12.18 -3.21
C ASP A 98 -6.74 11.76 -2.25
N VAL A 99 -6.66 10.57 -1.64
CA VAL A 99 -7.61 10.02 -0.64
C VAL A 99 -7.12 10.27 0.79
#